data_AF-A0A930R462-F1
#
_entry.id   AF-A0A930R462-F1
#
_cell.length_a   1.000
_cell.length_b   1.000
_cell.length_c   1.000
_cell.angle_alpha   90.00
_cell.angle_beta   90.00
_cell.angle_gamma   90.00
#
_symmetry.space_group_name_H-M   'P 1'
#
loop_
_entity.id
_entity.type
_entity.pdbx_description
1 polymer ?
#
loop_
_entity_poly.entity_id
_entity_poly.type
_entity_poly.pdbx_seq_one_letter_code
_entity_poly.pdbx_strand_id
1 'polypeptide(L)' 'MSTKIRTRKRGNTYSYSFDISKHPRRMKEKGGFATEDEAFEAGIQAYAAWKSGNIGITSEKVKLR' A
#
# COMPACT_ATOMS: atom_id res chain seq x y z
N MET A 1 -3.28 -1.70 16.97
CA MET A 1 -2.38 -1.40 15.83
C MET A 1 -3.14 -0.48 14.88
N SER A 2 -2.85 0.82 14.86
CA SER A 2 -3.48 1.76 13.91
C SER A 2 -2.67 1.77 12.61
N THR A 3 -3.05 0.96 11.64
CA THR A 3 -2.51 1.06 10.28
C THR A 3 -3.13 2.29 9.62
N LYS A 4 -2.68 3.48 10.02
CA LYS A 4 -3.17 4.75 9.48
C LYS A 4 -2.54 4.95 8.10
N ILE A 5 -3.36 4.98 7.06
CA ILE A 5 -2.94 5.41 5.72
C ILE A 5 -2.49 6.86 5.84
N ARG A 6 -1.24 7.13 5.44
CA ARG A 6 -0.64 8.45 5.47
C ARG A 6 -0.54 8.98 4.06
N THR A 7 -1.26 10.07 3.80
CA THR A 7 -1.09 10.90 2.61
C THR A 7 0.01 11.92 2.84
N ARG A 8 0.81 12.20 1.81
CA ARG A 8 1.82 13.25 1.81
C ARG A 8 1.85 13.93 0.45
N LYS A 9 2.12 15.23 0.45
CA LYS A 9 2.34 16.00 -0.78
C LYS A 9 3.82 15.97 -1.16
N ARG A 10 4.10 15.60 -2.40
CA ARG A 10 5.43 15.53 -3.03
C ARG A 10 5.40 16.43 -4.27
N GLY A 11 5.85 17.68 -4.13
CA GLY A 11 5.75 18.70 -5.17
C GLY A 11 4.28 18.99 -5.52
N ASN A 12 3.90 18.75 -6.78
CA ASN A 12 2.53 18.91 -7.27
C ASN A 12 1.68 17.63 -7.20
N THR A 13 2.23 16.54 -6.68
CA THR A 13 1.50 15.26 -6.60
C THR A 13 1.31 14.83 -5.16
N TYR A 14 0.30 14.02 -4.93
CA TYR A 14 0.04 13.38 -3.66
C TYR A 14 0.51 11.92 -3.72
N SER A 15 0.91 11.41 -2.56
CA SER A 15 1.32 10.02 -2.40
C SER A 15 0.73 9.47 -1.12
N TYR A 16 0.24 8.24 -1.17
CA TYR A 16 -0.16 7.51 0.03
C TYR A 16 0.93 6.55 0.45
N SER A 17 0.94 6.25 1.74
CA SER A 17 1.85 5.29 2.32
C SER A 17 1.23 4.58 3.51
N PHE A 18 1.50 3.28 3.63
CA PHE A 18 1.09 2.49 4.79
C PHE A 18 2.10 1.37 5.08
N ASP A 19 2.25 1.06 6.36
CA ASP A 19 3.08 -0.05 6.80
C ASP A 19 2.34 -1.39 6.60
N ILE A 20 3.00 -2.33 5.93
CA ILE A 20 2.55 -3.70 5.69
C ILE A 20 3.01 -4.63 6.81
N SER A 21 4.27 -4.52 7.24
CA SER A 21 4.83 -5.34 8.32
C SER A 21 5.85 -4.56 9.12
N LYS A 22 5.99 -4.86 10.41
CA LYS A 22 7.01 -4.28 11.28
C LYS A 22 8.35 -5.02 11.22
N HIS A 23 8.35 -6.35 11.02
CA HIS A 23 9.58 -7.16 11.00
C HIS A 23 9.44 -8.37 10.05
N PRO A 24 10.20 -8.40 8.93
CA PRO A 24 10.99 -7.31 8.37
C PRO A 24 10.09 -6.13 7.99
N ARG A 25 10.55 -4.90 8.22
CA ARG A 25 9.74 -3.71 7.95
C ARG A 25 9.43 -3.64 6.44
N ARG A 26 8.15 -3.70 6.09
CA ARG A 26 7.66 -3.54 4.72
C ARG A 26 6.64 -2.42 4.70
N MET A 27 6.80 -1.50 3.75
CA MET A 27 5.94 -0.34 3.57
C MET A 27 5.53 -0.29 2.10
N LYS A 28 4.26 -0.01 1.84
CA LYS A 28 3.80 0.30 0.48
C LYS A 28 3.66 1.80 0.36
N GLU A 29 4.23 2.34 -0.70
CA GLU A 29 4.04 3.72 -1.10
C GLU A 29 3.63 3.74 -2.57
N LYS A 30 2.69 4.62 -2.91
CA LYS A 30 2.36 4.96 -4.29
C LYS A 30 2.06 6.45 -4.38
N GLY A 31 2.61 7.09 -5.41
CA GLY A 31 2.41 8.50 -5.71
C GLY A 31 1.83 8.72 -7.09
N GLY A 32 1.68 9.99 -7.46
CA GLY A 32 1.16 10.40 -8.76
C GLY A 32 -0.31 10.83 -8.75
N PHE A 33 -0.89 11.03 -7.58
CA PHE A 33 -2.28 11.48 -7.44
C PHE A 33 -2.36 13.01 -7.55
N ALA A 34 -3.45 13.51 -8.13
CA ALA A 34 -3.66 14.95 -8.32
C ALA A 34 -4.13 15.61 -7.01
N THR A 35 -4.88 14.88 -6.19
CA THR A 35 -5.45 15.38 -4.93
C THR A 35 -5.13 14.48 -3.74
N GLU A 36 -5.30 15.04 -2.53
CA GLU A 36 -5.12 14.28 -1.29
C GLU A 36 -6.20 13.20 -1.13
N ASP A 37 -7.45 13.53 -1.46
CA ASP A 37 -8.58 12.60 -1.37
C ASP A 37 -8.37 11.39 -2.29
N GLU A 38 -7.92 11.63 -3.53
CA GLU A 38 -7.62 10.57 -4.49
C GLU A 38 -6.48 9.67 -3.98
N ALA A 39 -5.44 10.25 -3.37
CA ALA A 39 -4.39 9.48 -2.74
C ALA A 39 -4.90 8.68 -1.53
N PHE A 40 -5.81 9.25 -0.73
CA PHE A 40 -6.38 8.60 0.44
C PHE A 40 -7.29 7.43 0.05
N GLU A 41 -8.20 7.64 -0.90
CA GLU A 41 -9.07 6.59 -1.46
C GLU A 41 -8.26 5.46 -2.09
N ALA A 42 -7.24 5.79 -2.91
CA ALA A 42 -6.34 4.80 -3.47
C ALA A 42 -5.56 4.04 -2.39
N GLY A 43 -5.18 4.72 -1.31
CA GLY A 43 -4.57 4.11 -0.13
C GLY A 43 -5.52 3.16 0.61
N ILE A 44 -6.81 3.48 0.71
CA ILE A 44 -7.84 2.61 1.30
C ILE A 44 -8.01 1.36 0.45
N GLN A 45 -8.14 1.51 -0.87
CA GLN A 45 -8.26 0.38 -1.78
C GLN A 45 -7.02 -0.52 -1.73
N ALA A 46 -5.82 0.07 -1.70
CA ALA A 46 -4.58 -0.69 -1.57
C ALA A 46 -4.43 -1.39 -0.22
N TYR A 47 -4.88 -0.76 0.88
CA TYR A 47 -4.91 -1.37 2.20
C TYR A 47 -5.95 -2.49 2.29
N ALA A 48 -7.13 -2.30 1.70
CA ALA A 48 -8.18 -3.32 1.61
C ALA A 48 -7.71 -4.50 0.74
N ALA A 49 -7.08 -4.26 -0.40
CA ALA A 49 -6.49 -5.29 -1.26
C ALA A 49 -5.35 -6.05 -0.56
N TRP A 50 -4.54 -5.37 0.24
CA TRP A 50 -3.50 -6.01 1.05
C TRP A 50 -4.09 -6.83 2.20
N LYS A 51 -5.06 -6.28 2.94
CA LYS A 51 -5.71 -6.94 4.09
C LYS A 51 -6.58 -8.12 3.67
N SER A 52 -7.30 -7.99 2.55
CA SER A 52 -8.08 -9.10 1.97
C SER A 52 -7.21 -10.23 1.43
N GLY A 53 -5.89 -10.03 1.40
CA GLY A 53 -4.96 -11.01 0.89
C GLY A 53 -5.05 -11.01 -0.62
N ASN A 54 -3.98 -10.53 -1.26
CA ASN A 54 -3.72 -10.75 -2.66
C ASN A 54 -3.49 -12.27 -2.89
N ILE A 55 -4.57 -13.07 -2.87
CA ILE A 55 -4.67 -14.47 -3.30
C ILE A 55 -4.24 -14.62 -4.77
N GLY A 56 -4.04 -13.51 -5.49
CA GLY A 56 -3.59 -13.45 -6.89
C GLY A 56 -2.10 -13.22 -7.13
N ILE A 57 -1.19 -13.39 -6.16
CA ILE A 57 0.23 -13.64 -6.49
C ILE A 57 0.50 -15.12 -6.25
N THR A 58 0.07 -15.93 -7.21
CA THR A 58 0.77 -17.16 -7.58
C THR A 58 2.23 -16.80 -7.83
N SER A 59 3.06 -16.90 -6.78
CA SER A 59 4.48 -17.06 -7.00
C SER A 59 4.65 -18.43 -7.63
N GLU A 60 4.78 -18.49 -8.95
CA GLU A 60 5.14 -19.70 -9.73
C GLU A 60 6.50 -20.32 -9.33
N LYS A 61 7.11 -19.90 -8.20
CA LYS A 61 8.44 -20.32 -7.78
C LYS A 61 8.53 -20.60 -6.28
N VAL A 62 7.62 -21.40 -5.74
CA VAL A 62 7.94 -22.18 -4.54
C VAL A 62 7.88 -23.66 -4.91
N LYS A 63 9.03 -24.20 -5.36
CA LYS A 63 9.23 -25.64 -5.35
C LYS A 63 9.29 -26.07 -3.89
N LEU A 64 8.20 -26.66 -3.39
CA LEU A 64 8.22 -27.47 -2.19
C LEU A 64 9.20 -28.64 -2.43
N ARG A 65 10.22 -28.76 -1.59
CA ARG A 65 11.03 -29.97 -1.42
C ARG A 65 11.09 -30.29 0.05
#